data_AF-A0A6P2SA42-F1
#
_entry.id   AF-A0A6P2SA42-F1
#
_cell.length_a   1.000
_cell.length_b   1.000
_cell.length_c   1.000
_cell.angle_alpha   90.00
_cell.angle_beta   90.00
_cell.angle_gamma   90.00
#
_symmetry.space_group_name_H-M   'P 1'
#
loop_
_entity.id
_entity.type
_entity.pdbx_description
1 polymer ?
#
loop_
_entity_poly.entity_id
_entity_poly.type
_entity_poly.pdbx_seq_one_letter_code
_entity_poly.pdbx_strand_id
1 'polypeptide(L)'
;MGALLKIVQPPTVVAQESACRVLNAGLVDRLGAMNAAVRTLRDMGYRVVAQTLFPVRGGKPEVLIDRDRQASIGPLLDRSRGRQWRTEAGKKRGFTEFQGVTVTWEEA
;
A
#
# COMPACT_ATOMS: atom_id res chain seq x y z
N MET A 1 -61.13 4.29 3.26
CA MET A 1 -60.01 5.01 2.60
C MET A 1 -58.79 4.85 3.49
N GLY A 2 -57.90 3.91 3.15
CA GLY A 2 -56.88 3.36 4.05
C GLY A 2 -55.62 4.21 4.21
N ALA A 3 -55.04 4.20 5.40
CA ALA A 3 -53.80 4.90 5.72
C ALA A 3 -52.59 4.17 5.12
N LEU A 4 -51.73 4.93 4.42
CA LEU A 4 -50.55 4.42 3.74
C LEU A 4 -49.33 4.50 4.68
N LEU A 5 -48.87 3.37 5.18
CA LEU A 5 -47.65 3.28 6.00
C LEU A 5 -46.42 3.42 5.10
N LYS A 6 -45.65 4.49 5.30
CA LYS A 6 -44.37 4.71 4.62
C LYS A 6 -43.25 4.06 5.44
N ILE A 7 -42.68 2.97 4.93
CA ILE A 7 -41.50 2.34 5.53
C ILE A 7 -40.31 3.26 5.26
N VAL A 8 -39.84 3.96 6.29
CA VAL A 8 -38.59 4.72 6.25
C VAL A 8 -37.46 3.70 6.36
N GLN A 9 -36.72 3.50 5.26
CA GLN A 9 -35.51 2.69 5.31
C GLN A 9 -34.50 3.36 6.25
N PRO A 10 -33.89 2.62 7.21
CA PRO A 10 -32.83 3.19 8.02
C PRO A 10 -31.66 3.59 7.10
N PRO A 11 -30.96 4.70 7.39
CA PRO A 11 -29.77 5.07 6.64
C PRO A 11 -28.73 3.95 6.74
N THR A 12 -27.87 3.92 5.73
CA THR A 12 -26.82 2.95 5.39
C THR A 12 -25.82 2.64 6.53
N VAL A 13 -26.27 2.14 7.68
CA VAL A 13 -25.41 1.78 8.82
C VAL A 13 -24.62 0.49 8.54
N VAL A 14 -25.04 -0.32 7.56
CA VAL A 14 -24.36 -1.57 7.18
C VAL A 14 -22.95 -1.33 6.63
N ALA A 15 -22.70 -0.17 6.01
CA ALA A 15 -21.35 0.19 5.55
C ALA A 15 -20.39 0.50 6.73
N GLN A 16 -20.93 0.90 7.88
CA GLN A 16 -20.15 1.35 9.03
C GLN A 16 -19.85 0.23 10.03
N GLU A 17 -20.67 -0.82 10.11
CA GLU A 17 -20.34 -2.02 10.91
C GLU A 17 -19.14 -2.81 10.36
N SER A 18 -18.84 -2.67 9.07
CA SER A 18 -17.61 -3.22 8.47
C SER A 18 -16.34 -2.44 8.89
N ALA A 19 -16.49 -1.24 9.45
CA ALA A 19 -15.37 -0.39 9.86
C ALA A 19 -14.82 -0.72 11.26
N CYS A 20 -15.55 -1.50 12.08
CA CYS A 20 -15.16 -1.81 13.48
C CYS A 20 -14.56 -3.21 13.68
N ARG A 21 -14.20 -3.94 12.61
CA ARG A 21 -13.38 -5.15 12.75
C ARG A 21 -11.93 -4.78 12.50
N VAL A 22 -11.15 -4.81 13.58
CA VAL A 22 -9.69 -4.60 13.59
C VAL A 22 -8.98 -5.48 12.55
N LEU A 23 -9.62 -6.59 12.10
CA LEU A 23 -9.18 -7.47 11.02
C LEU A 23 -10.28 -7.65 9.96
N ASN A 24 -10.61 -6.61 9.21
CA ASN A 24 -11.50 -6.74 8.05
C ASN A 24 -10.76 -7.31 6.82
N ALA A 25 -11.51 -7.81 5.84
CA ALA A 25 -10.95 -8.44 4.63
C ALA A 25 -9.94 -7.52 3.90
N GLY A 26 -10.24 -6.23 3.79
CA GLY A 26 -9.33 -5.28 3.15
C GLY A 26 -8.01 -5.09 3.88
N LEU A 27 -7.99 -5.18 5.22
CA LEU A 27 -6.75 -5.19 5.99
C LEU A 27 -5.94 -6.47 5.75
N VAL A 28 -6.61 -7.63 5.75
CA VAL A 28 -5.97 -8.93 5.49
C VAL A 28 -5.34 -8.96 4.10
N ASP A 29 -6.03 -8.45 3.09
CA ASP A 29 -5.52 -8.36 1.72
C ASP A 29 -4.28 -7.46 1.64
N ARG A 30 -4.31 -6.31 2.31
CA ARG A 30 -3.16 -5.39 2.39
C ARG A 30 -1.96 -6.03 3.09
N LEU A 31 -2.19 -6.74 4.20
CA LEU A 31 -1.15 -7.48 4.92
C LEU A 31 -0.58 -8.59 4.04
N GLY A 32 -1.43 -9.31 3.31
CA GLY A 32 -1.03 -10.34 2.36
C GLY A 32 -0.10 -9.79 1.28
N ALA A 33 -0.53 -8.72 0.60
CA ALA A 33 0.26 -8.04 -0.43
C ALA A 33 1.58 -7.50 0.14
N MET A 34 1.55 -6.86 1.30
CA MET A 34 2.75 -6.34 1.98
C MET A 34 3.75 -7.46 2.27
N ASN A 35 3.30 -8.56 2.88
CA ASN A 35 4.17 -9.66 3.26
C ASN A 35 4.78 -10.37 2.04
N ALA A 36 3.99 -10.57 0.97
CA ALA A 36 4.47 -11.15 -0.27
C ALA A 36 5.55 -10.25 -0.92
N ALA A 37 5.30 -8.94 -1.00
CA ALA A 37 6.24 -7.98 -1.55
C ALA A 37 7.54 -7.94 -0.74
N VAL A 38 7.46 -7.85 0.60
CA VAL A 38 8.62 -7.80 1.48
C VAL A 38 9.48 -9.06 1.40
N ARG A 39 8.87 -10.25 1.34
CA ARG A 39 9.60 -11.50 1.15
C ARG A 39 10.35 -11.48 -0.18
N THR A 40 9.66 -11.16 -1.27
CA THR A 40 10.27 -11.10 -2.60
C THR A 40 11.40 -10.06 -2.66
N LEU A 41 11.22 -8.89 -2.03
CA LEU A 41 12.25 -7.85 -1.95
C LEU A 41 13.51 -8.35 -1.22
N ARG A 42 13.34 -9.08 -0.11
CA ARG A 42 14.47 -9.67 0.63
C ARG A 42 15.16 -10.77 -0.16
N ASP A 43 14.40 -11.60 -0.87
CA ASP A 43 14.95 -12.64 -1.75
C ASP A 43 15.75 -12.03 -2.92
N MET A 44 15.38 -10.82 -3.35
CA MET A 44 16.16 -10.02 -4.32
C MET A 44 17.37 -9.30 -3.70
N GLY A 45 17.57 -9.40 -2.39
CA GLY A 45 18.69 -8.79 -1.66
C GLY A 45 18.44 -7.35 -1.18
N TYR A 46 17.21 -6.83 -1.29
CA TYR A 46 16.89 -5.50 -0.78
C TYR A 46 16.64 -5.52 0.73
N ARG A 47 17.22 -4.54 1.43
CA ARG A 47 16.99 -4.33 2.85
C ARG A 47 15.73 -3.49 3.05
N VAL A 48 14.70 -4.05 3.69
CA VAL A 48 13.48 -3.33 4.05
C VAL A 48 13.66 -2.60 5.38
N VAL A 49 13.41 -1.29 5.39
CA VAL A 49 13.64 -0.41 6.57
C VAL A 49 12.34 0.00 7.24
N ALA A 50 11.29 0.24 6.46
CA ALA A 50 9.99 0.62 6.98
C ALA A 50 8.86 0.04 6.13
N GLN A 51 7.73 -0.20 6.77
CA GLN A 51 6.52 -0.73 6.16
C GLN A 51 5.33 0.07 6.69
N THR A 52 4.52 0.60 5.78
CA THR A 52 3.37 1.45 6.10
C THR A 52 2.13 0.88 5.42
N LEU A 53 1.22 0.32 6.19
CA LEU A 53 0.05 -0.37 5.63
C LEU A 53 -1.05 0.57 5.11
N PHE A 54 -1.13 1.76 5.73
CA PHE A 54 -2.10 2.81 5.42
C PHE A 54 -1.36 4.14 5.23
N PRO A 55 -0.63 4.32 4.12
CA PRO A 55 0.04 5.58 3.88
C PRO A 55 -0.98 6.67 3.57
N VAL A 56 -0.60 7.90 3.92
CA VAL A 56 -1.41 9.11 3.69
C VAL A 56 -1.68 9.31 2.18
N ARG A 57 -0.82 8.79 1.30
CA ARG A 57 -0.91 8.95 -0.15
C ARG A 57 -1.17 7.62 -0.86
N GLY A 58 -2.07 7.64 -1.83
CA GLY A 58 -2.18 6.58 -2.84
C GLY A 58 -2.90 5.30 -2.39
N GLY A 59 -3.35 5.22 -1.14
CA GLY A 59 -4.23 4.16 -0.64
C GLY A 59 -3.64 2.75 -0.60
N LYS A 60 -2.57 2.46 -1.33
CA LYS A 60 -1.84 1.17 -1.35
C LYS A 60 -0.82 1.11 -0.21
N PRO A 61 -0.48 -0.07 0.31
CA PRO A 61 0.60 -0.19 1.27
C PRO A 61 1.93 0.32 0.68
N GLU A 62 2.83 0.82 1.52
CA GLU A 62 4.13 1.36 1.14
C GLU A 62 5.28 0.69 1.90
N VAL A 63 6.38 0.44 1.21
CA VAL A 63 7.62 -0.14 1.75
C VAL A 63 8.78 0.78 1.42
N LEU A 64 9.55 1.16 2.44
CA LEU A 64 10.83 1.83 2.25
C LEU A 64 11.95 0.79 2.25
N ILE A 65 12.74 0.76 1.18
CA ILE A 65 13.97 -0.03 1.11
C ILE A 65 15.19 0.87 1.29
N ASP A 66 16.18 0.34 2.01
CA ASP A 66 17.54 0.86 2.08
C ASP A 66 18.30 0.19 0.94
N ARG A 67 18.69 1.00 -0.02
CA ARG A 67 19.35 0.55 -1.23
C ARG A 67 20.82 0.87 -1.13
N ASP A 68 21.66 -0.14 -1.31
CA ASP A 68 23.06 0.07 -1.66
C ASP A 68 23.15 0.69 -3.06
N ARG A 69 23.85 1.82 -3.17
CA ARG A 69 24.03 2.56 -4.42
C ARG A 69 24.80 1.73 -5.45
N GLN A 70 25.67 0.84 -5.01
CA GLN A 70 26.42 -0.05 -5.90
C GLN A 70 25.54 -1.17 -6.46
N ALA A 71 24.46 -1.52 -5.76
CA ALA A 71 23.49 -2.49 -6.22
C ALA A 71 22.53 -1.88 -7.26
N SER A 72 22.30 -2.63 -8.33
CA SER A 72 21.34 -2.25 -9.37
C SER A 72 19.91 -2.31 -8.84
N ILE A 73 19.13 -1.29 -9.17
CA ILE A 73 17.68 -1.28 -8.96
C ILE A 73 16.92 -1.99 -10.10
N GLY A 74 17.62 -2.35 -11.18
CA GLY A 74 17.06 -2.99 -12.38
C GLY A 74 16.17 -4.20 -12.06
N PRO A 75 16.61 -5.17 -11.24
CA PRO A 75 15.79 -6.35 -10.94
C PRO A 75 14.41 -6.03 -10.34
N LEU A 76 14.32 -4.97 -9.54
CA LEU A 76 13.03 -4.48 -9.04
C LEU A 76 12.22 -3.84 -10.17
N LEU A 77 12.84 -2.98 -10.97
CA LEU A 77 12.16 -2.23 -12.04
C LEU A 77 11.64 -3.13 -13.16
N ASP A 78 12.35 -4.21 -13.48
CA ASP A 78 11.96 -5.18 -14.50
C ASP A 78 10.66 -5.93 -14.12
N ARG A 79 10.36 -5.99 -12.81
CA ARG A 79 9.18 -6.67 -12.25
C ARG A 79 8.13 -5.70 -11.73
N SER A 80 8.32 -4.41 -11.93
CA SER A 80 7.46 -3.35 -11.40
C SER A 80 6.87 -2.50 -12.52
N ARG A 81 6.05 -1.51 -12.15
CA ARG A 81 5.44 -0.57 -13.12
C ARG A 81 6.39 0.55 -13.57
N GLY A 82 7.70 0.30 -13.58
CA GLY A 82 8.72 1.28 -13.95
C GLY A 82 9.02 2.31 -12.86
N ARG A 83 10.02 3.16 -13.11
CA ARG A 83 10.56 4.08 -12.11
C ARG A 83 9.88 5.44 -12.17
N GLN A 84 9.43 5.92 -11.02
CA GLN A 84 8.90 7.26 -10.83
C GLN A 84 9.72 8.01 -9.76
N TRP A 85 9.61 9.33 -9.75
CA TRP A 85 10.35 10.20 -8.83
C TRP A 85 9.40 11.13 -8.10
N ARG A 86 9.68 11.38 -6.82
CA ARG A 86 9.01 12.42 -6.04
C ARG A 86 9.99 13.09 -5.10
N THR A 87 9.71 14.34 -4.75
CA THR A 87 10.45 15.07 -3.72
C THR A 87 9.65 15.02 -2.42
N GLU A 88 10.25 14.53 -1.35
CA GLU A 88 9.61 14.38 -0.04
C GLU A 88 10.56 14.88 1.04
N ALA A 89 10.11 15.85 1.86
CA ALA A 89 10.93 16.52 2.87
C ALA A 89 12.28 17.04 2.34
N GLY A 90 12.30 17.58 1.11
CA GLY A 90 13.50 18.08 0.45
C GLY A 90 14.42 17.01 -0.14
N LYS A 91 14.10 15.72 0.01
CA LYS A 91 14.87 14.60 -0.57
C LYS A 91 14.22 14.07 -1.82
N LYS A 92 15.04 13.72 -2.82
CA LYS A 92 14.57 13.01 -4.02
C LYS A 92 14.42 11.53 -3.69
N ARG A 93 13.22 11.00 -3.88
CA ARG A 93 12.89 9.59 -3.66
C ARG A 93 12.43 8.95 -4.95
N GLY A 94 13.01 7.80 -5.25
CA GLY A 94 12.52 6.91 -6.29
C GLY A 94 11.37 6.07 -5.75
N PHE A 95 10.39 5.80 -6.59
CA PHE A 95 9.33 4.87 -6.23
C PHE A 95 8.83 4.07 -7.44
N THR A 96 8.23 2.92 -7.15
CA THR A 96 7.56 2.08 -8.13
C THR A 96 6.45 1.27 -7.48
N GLU A 97 5.52 0.75 -8.29
CA GLU A 97 4.52 -0.21 -7.82
C GLU A 97 4.99 -1.64 -8.12
N PHE A 98 5.08 -2.45 -7.06
CA PHE A 98 5.51 -3.83 -7.11
C PHE A 98 4.55 -4.69 -6.28
N GLN A 99 3.92 -5.69 -6.91
CA GLN A 99 2.96 -6.60 -6.25
C GLN A 99 1.82 -5.87 -5.48
N GLY A 100 1.33 -4.75 -6.02
CA GLY A 100 0.27 -3.96 -5.37
C GLY A 100 0.74 -3.10 -4.18
N VAL A 101 2.05 -3.03 -3.95
CA VAL A 101 2.70 -2.25 -2.89
C VAL A 101 3.57 -1.18 -3.54
N THR A 102 3.54 0.03 -2.98
CA THR A 102 4.45 1.11 -3.37
C THR A 102 5.81 0.86 -2.73
N VAL A 103 6.85 0.65 -3.52
CA VAL A 103 8.22 0.52 -3.01
C VAL A 103 8.93 1.85 -3.22
N THR A 104 9.52 2.40 -2.17
CA THR A 104 10.23 3.69 -2.16
C THR A 104 11.66 3.54 -1.68
N TRP A 105 12.55 4.37 -2.20
CA TRP A 105 13.95 4.46 -1.80
C TRP A 105 14.46 5.90 -1.94
N GLU A 106 15.51 6.25 -1.19
CA GLU A 106 16.17 7.55 -1.35
C GLU A 106 17.20 7.51 -2.49
N GLU A 107 17.24 8.57 -3.29
CA GLU A 107 18.32 8.82 -4.25
C GLU A 107 19.15 9.96 -3.66
N ALA A 108 20.26 9.61 -2.99
CA ALA A 108 21.22 10.56 -2.47
C ALA A 108 22.61 10.25 -3.04
#